data_AF-A0A7W1Q0S9-F1
#
_entry.id   AF-A0A7W1Q0S9-F1
#
_cell.length_a   1.000
_cell.length_b   1.000
_cell.length_c   1.000
_cell.angle_alpha   90.00
_cell.angle_beta   90.00
_cell.angle_gamma   90.00
#
_symmetry.space_group_name_H-M   'P 1'
#
loop_
_entity.id
_entity.type
_entity.pdbx_description
1 polymer ?
#
loop_
_entity_poly.entity_id
_entity_poly.type
_entity_poly.pdbx_seq_one_letter_code
_entity_poly.pdbx_strand_id
1 'polypeptide(L)'
;ITYDRRGFGRSSRPTAGYDFTTLAADLNALLEQLDLTGVTVIGFSLGTGELARYIGRYGTGRLNGCVFIESLAPSFAKSADNPWGVDEAGVAGVQQAILSDRFAWLQGLIGDFLNLDDYLGKRVSEETVRALWNAGAEAAPYATWACPPGWLDDFTDDITKIDVPMLIVHGTADRILPIDGQGRRLHAALPDARYVEIDGGPHVLAVTHTEELNRELLAFLAERRATSAG
;
A
#
# COMPACT_ATOMS: atom_id res chain seq x y z
N ILE A 1 7.48 -10.16 10.28
CA ILE A 1 6.12 -10.69 10.50
C ILE A 1 5.28 -10.21 9.33
N THR A 2 4.52 -11.10 8.69
CA THR A 2 3.53 -10.75 7.66
C THR A 2 2.19 -11.34 8.07
N TYR A 3 1.09 -10.71 7.68
CA TYR A 3 -0.25 -11.24 7.88
C TYR A 3 -1.08 -10.99 6.61
N ASP A 4 -2.07 -11.85 6.38
CA ASP A 4 -3.01 -11.67 5.28
C ASP A 4 -4.19 -10.82 5.78
N ARG A 5 -4.51 -9.74 5.06
CA ARG A 5 -5.70 -8.92 5.35
C ARG A 5 -6.96 -9.78 5.28
N ARG A 6 -7.97 -9.49 6.10
CA ARG A 6 -9.30 -10.11 5.99
C ARG A 6 -9.78 -10.13 4.54
N GLY A 7 -10.31 -11.27 4.09
CA GLY A 7 -10.77 -11.46 2.72
C GLY A 7 -9.67 -11.76 1.68
N PHE A 8 -8.39 -11.70 2.05
CA PHE A 8 -7.26 -11.98 1.15
C PHE A 8 -6.42 -13.14 1.68
N GLY A 9 -5.70 -13.80 0.77
CA GLY A 9 -4.83 -14.94 1.09
C GLY A 9 -5.53 -16.03 1.90
N ARG A 10 -4.90 -16.40 3.02
CA ARG A 10 -5.33 -17.46 3.94
C ARG A 10 -6.21 -16.96 5.09
N SER A 11 -6.44 -15.65 5.19
CA SER A 11 -7.31 -15.08 6.23
C SER A 11 -8.78 -15.40 5.99
N SER A 12 -9.58 -15.27 7.06
CA SER A 12 -11.03 -15.45 6.98
C SER A 12 -11.66 -14.48 5.97
N ARG A 13 -12.81 -14.86 5.43
CA ARG A 13 -13.48 -14.16 4.31
C ARG A 13 -14.83 -13.58 4.73
N PRO A 14 -14.86 -12.57 5.64
CA PRO A 14 -16.11 -11.97 6.09
C PRO A 14 -16.73 -11.11 4.97
N THR A 15 -18.00 -10.75 5.13
CA THR A 15 -18.73 -9.85 4.23
C THR A 15 -18.88 -8.44 4.80
N ALA A 16 -17.99 -8.02 5.70
CA ALA A 16 -18.03 -6.71 6.34
C ALA A 16 -16.64 -6.28 6.84
N GLY A 17 -16.50 -4.98 7.09
CA GLY A 17 -15.30 -4.38 7.69
C GLY A 17 -14.15 -4.14 6.72
N TYR A 18 -14.45 -3.80 5.47
CA TYR A 18 -13.45 -3.44 4.44
C TYR A 18 -13.16 -1.94 4.40
N ASP A 19 -13.44 -1.22 5.50
CA ASP A 19 -13.08 0.17 5.74
C ASP A 19 -11.77 0.29 6.52
N PHE A 20 -11.04 1.39 6.34
CA PHE A 20 -9.72 1.57 6.96
C PHE A 20 -9.77 1.68 8.49
N THR A 21 -10.91 2.04 9.08
CA THR A 21 -11.10 1.98 10.54
C THR A 21 -10.99 0.55 11.03
N THR A 22 -11.69 -0.37 10.39
CA THR A 22 -11.66 -1.78 10.74
C THR A 22 -10.31 -2.42 10.41
N LEU A 23 -9.73 -2.11 9.26
CA LEU A 23 -8.42 -2.67 8.88
C LEU A 23 -7.29 -2.20 9.82
N ALA A 24 -7.30 -0.93 10.24
CA ALA A 24 -6.38 -0.43 11.25
C ALA A 24 -6.57 -1.11 12.62
N ALA A 25 -7.82 -1.45 12.98
CA ALA A 25 -8.10 -2.19 14.22
C ALA A 25 -7.56 -3.63 14.17
N ASP A 26 -7.57 -4.29 13.02
CA ASP A 26 -6.94 -5.61 12.83
C ASP A 26 -5.43 -5.53 13.01
N LEU A 27 -4.78 -4.51 12.44
CA LEU A 27 -3.35 -4.26 12.65
C LEU A 27 -3.04 -4.02 14.13
N ASN A 28 -3.85 -3.20 14.82
CA ASN A 28 -3.68 -2.97 16.25
C ASN A 28 -3.82 -4.27 17.06
N ALA A 29 -4.85 -5.06 16.77
CA ALA A 29 -5.09 -6.34 17.43
C ALA A 29 -3.90 -7.30 17.24
N LEU A 30 -3.30 -7.36 16.06
CA LEU A 30 -2.10 -8.17 15.81
C LEU A 30 -0.91 -7.69 16.64
N LEU A 31 -0.64 -6.37 16.66
CA LEU A 31 0.46 -5.78 17.43
C LEU A 31 0.29 -6.02 18.93
N GLU A 32 -0.94 -5.91 19.46
CA GLU A 32 -1.25 -6.16 20.86
C GLU A 32 -1.17 -7.66 21.23
N GLN A 33 -1.74 -8.54 20.40
CA GLN A 33 -1.76 -9.98 20.67
C GLN A 33 -0.35 -10.59 20.70
N LEU A 34 0.54 -10.10 19.85
CA LEU A 34 1.94 -10.53 19.81
C LEU A 34 2.85 -9.71 20.75
N ASP A 35 2.27 -8.74 21.48
CA ASP A 35 2.94 -7.76 22.34
C ASP A 35 4.18 -7.12 21.68
N LEU A 36 3.99 -6.67 20.44
CA LEU A 36 5.06 -6.05 19.67
C LEU A 36 5.25 -4.60 20.10
N THR A 37 6.50 -4.23 20.38
CA THR A 37 6.93 -2.87 20.71
C THR A 37 8.28 -2.58 20.03
N GLY A 38 8.57 -1.31 19.75
CA GLY A 38 9.78 -0.91 19.05
C GLY A 38 9.90 -1.51 17.64
N VAL A 39 8.77 -1.72 16.95
CA VAL A 39 8.76 -2.33 15.61
C VAL A 39 8.72 -1.28 14.51
N THR A 40 9.28 -1.60 13.36
CA THR A 40 9.02 -0.85 12.13
C THR A 40 7.86 -1.50 11.39
N VAL A 41 6.82 -0.73 11.07
CA VAL A 41 5.69 -1.21 10.26
C VAL A 41 5.85 -0.73 8.83
N ILE A 42 5.74 -1.64 7.86
CA ILE A 42 5.92 -1.38 6.44
C ILE A 42 4.57 -1.60 5.75
N GLY A 43 3.99 -0.54 5.19
CA GLY A 43 2.79 -0.58 4.37
C GLY A 43 3.15 -0.53 2.87
N PHE A 44 2.41 -1.30 2.08
CA PHE A 44 2.47 -1.26 0.62
C PHE A 44 1.07 -1.04 0.04
N SER A 45 0.91 -0.10 -0.91
CA SER A 45 -0.38 0.17 -1.57
C SER A 45 -1.47 0.40 -0.53
N LEU A 46 -2.58 -0.35 -0.54
CA LEU A 46 -3.63 -0.26 0.49
C LEU A 46 -3.12 -0.44 1.93
N GLY A 47 -2.05 -1.21 2.15
CA GLY A 47 -1.44 -1.35 3.48
C GLY A 47 -0.89 -0.03 4.03
N THR A 48 -0.64 0.97 3.19
CA THR A 48 -0.25 2.31 3.64
C THR A 48 -1.41 3.09 4.23
N GLY A 49 -2.63 2.94 3.70
CA GLY A 49 -3.84 3.53 4.30
C GLY A 49 -4.18 2.92 5.65
N GLU A 50 -3.96 1.60 5.80
CA GLU A 50 -4.05 0.92 7.10
C GLU A 50 -3.07 1.48 8.11
N LEU A 51 -1.81 1.65 7.70
CA LEU A 51 -0.77 2.18 8.57
C LEU A 51 -1.04 3.64 8.95
N ALA A 52 -1.42 4.48 7.99
CA ALA A 52 -1.82 5.85 8.27
C ALA A 52 -2.98 5.88 9.28
N ARG A 53 -4.09 5.18 9.00
CA ARG A 53 -5.26 5.15 9.89
C ARG A 53 -4.95 4.51 11.25
N TYR A 54 -4.05 3.54 11.32
CA TYR A 54 -3.54 2.99 12.58
C TYR A 54 -2.86 4.08 13.40
N ILE A 55 -1.89 4.80 12.81
CA ILE A 55 -1.19 5.89 13.50
C ILE A 55 -2.17 7.00 13.91
N GLY A 56 -3.09 7.36 13.01
CA GLY A 56 -4.14 8.34 13.25
C GLY A 56 -5.02 8.00 14.46
N ARG A 57 -5.27 6.71 14.73
CA ARG A 57 -6.18 6.27 15.80
C ARG A 57 -5.46 5.84 17.08
N TYR A 58 -4.36 5.12 16.96
CA TYR A 58 -3.67 4.44 18.06
C TYR A 58 -2.31 5.07 18.39
N GLY A 59 -1.86 6.03 17.58
CA GLY A 59 -0.55 6.65 17.73
C GLY A 59 0.60 5.71 17.34
N THR A 60 1.80 6.12 17.72
CA THR A 60 3.06 5.47 17.34
C THR A 60 3.75 4.77 18.50
N GLY A 61 3.12 4.63 19.67
CA GLY A 61 3.78 4.17 20.89
C GLY A 61 4.41 2.76 20.81
N ARG A 62 3.97 1.92 19.86
CA ARG A 62 4.56 0.60 19.59
C ARG A 62 5.61 0.61 18.45
N LEU A 63 5.74 1.72 17.74
CA LEU A 63 6.52 1.85 16.52
C LEU A 63 7.85 2.55 16.81
N ASN A 64 8.93 2.10 16.16
CA ASN A 64 10.19 2.84 16.08
C ASN A 64 10.46 3.44 14.69
N GLY A 65 9.54 3.22 13.76
CA GLY A 65 9.57 3.77 12.41
C GLY A 65 8.40 3.24 11.57
N CYS A 66 8.13 3.92 10.46
CA CYS A 66 7.13 3.50 9.50
C CYS A 66 7.66 3.62 8.07
N VAL A 67 7.17 2.76 7.17
CA VAL A 67 7.55 2.78 5.76
C VAL A 67 6.29 2.74 4.90
N PHE A 68 6.24 3.61 3.91
CA PHE A 68 5.15 3.75 2.97
C PHE A 68 5.68 3.51 1.55
N ILE A 69 5.25 2.41 0.93
CA ILE A 69 5.64 2.03 -0.44
C ILE A 69 4.41 2.14 -1.34
N GLU A 70 4.49 2.93 -2.40
CA GLU A 70 3.36 3.29 -3.28
C GLU A 70 2.12 3.71 -2.49
N SER A 71 2.18 4.87 -1.85
CA SER A 71 1.21 5.22 -0.83
C SER A 71 -0.14 5.69 -1.37
N LEU A 72 -1.21 5.30 -0.66
CA LEU A 72 -2.57 5.85 -0.80
C LEU A 72 -2.75 7.19 -0.05
N ALA A 73 -1.89 7.47 0.94
CA ALA A 73 -1.88 8.71 1.68
C ALA A 73 -1.11 9.80 0.90
N PRO A 74 -1.45 11.09 1.04
CA PRO A 74 -2.42 11.67 1.98
C PRO A 74 -3.89 11.41 1.59
N SER A 75 -4.20 11.42 0.30
CA SER A 75 -5.49 11.02 -0.23
C SER A 75 -5.36 10.75 -1.72
N PHE A 76 -5.96 9.65 -2.18
CA PHE A 76 -6.08 9.31 -3.60
C PHE A 76 -7.36 9.82 -4.24
N ALA A 77 -8.28 10.41 -3.48
CA ALA A 77 -9.46 11.03 -4.04
C ALA A 77 -9.08 12.17 -5.01
N LYS A 78 -9.82 12.26 -6.11
CA LYS A 78 -9.68 13.34 -7.10
C LYS A 78 -10.16 14.65 -6.50
N SER A 79 -9.34 15.68 -6.60
CA SER A 79 -9.68 17.04 -6.16
C SER A 79 -8.97 18.08 -7.02
N ALA A 80 -9.19 19.36 -6.75
CA ALA A 80 -8.43 20.43 -7.39
C ALA A 80 -6.92 20.31 -7.11
N ASP A 81 -6.56 19.89 -5.89
CA ASP A 81 -5.18 19.69 -5.46
C ASP A 81 -4.61 18.32 -5.86
N ASN A 82 -5.47 17.39 -6.30
CA ASN A 82 -5.10 16.07 -6.77
C ASN A 82 -5.87 15.67 -8.04
N PRO A 83 -5.55 16.26 -9.21
CA PRO A 83 -6.24 15.93 -10.45
C PRO A 83 -5.98 14.49 -10.93
N TRP A 84 -4.95 13.83 -10.39
CA TRP A 84 -4.53 12.46 -10.69
C TRP A 84 -5.29 11.40 -9.89
N GLY A 85 -6.12 11.81 -8.93
CA GLY A 85 -6.86 10.91 -8.06
C GLY A 85 -8.03 10.21 -8.74
N VAL A 86 -8.58 9.21 -8.05
CA VAL A 86 -9.81 8.51 -8.44
C VAL A 86 -11.04 9.25 -7.92
N ASP A 87 -12.13 9.23 -8.68
CA ASP A 87 -13.43 9.75 -8.24
C ASP A 87 -14.45 8.61 -8.03
N GLU A 88 -15.64 8.94 -7.53
CA GLU A 88 -16.71 7.96 -7.29
C GLU A 88 -17.07 7.16 -8.55
N ALA A 89 -17.03 7.80 -9.72
CA ALA A 89 -17.32 7.14 -10.99
C ALA A 89 -16.22 6.12 -11.35
N GLY A 90 -14.95 6.45 -11.12
CA GLY A 90 -13.82 5.53 -11.26
C GLY A 90 -13.93 4.32 -10.34
N VAL A 91 -14.27 4.54 -9.06
CA VAL A 91 -14.52 3.45 -8.11
C VAL A 91 -15.68 2.58 -8.54
N ALA A 92 -16.82 3.17 -8.92
CA ALA A 92 -18.00 2.44 -9.39
C ALA A 92 -17.70 1.64 -10.67
N GLY A 93 -16.88 2.17 -11.57
CA GLY A 93 -16.40 1.49 -12.77
C GLY A 93 -15.59 0.24 -12.44
N VAL A 94 -14.66 0.34 -11.49
CA VAL A 94 -13.87 -0.81 -11.01
C VAL A 94 -14.78 -1.86 -10.36
N GLN A 95 -15.70 -1.43 -9.48
CA GLN A 95 -16.66 -2.35 -8.87
C GLN A 95 -17.50 -3.08 -9.93
N GLN A 96 -17.93 -2.39 -10.98
CA GLN A 96 -18.65 -3.03 -12.08
C GLN A 96 -17.80 -3.98 -12.90
N ALA A 97 -16.54 -3.65 -13.16
CA ALA A 97 -15.60 -4.56 -13.83
C ALA A 97 -15.42 -5.86 -13.03
N ILE A 98 -15.29 -5.75 -11.70
CA ILE A 98 -15.20 -6.89 -10.79
C ILE A 98 -16.47 -7.74 -10.80
N LEU A 99 -17.65 -7.10 -10.76
CA LEU A 99 -18.93 -7.81 -10.82
C LEU A 99 -19.15 -8.51 -12.16
N SER A 100 -18.67 -7.91 -13.25
CA SER A 100 -18.81 -8.46 -14.59
C SER A 100 -17.89 -9.66 -14.83
N ASP A 101 -16.60 -9.50 -14.56
CA ASP A 101 -15.61 -10.59 -14.59
C ASP A 101 -14.38 -10.22 -13.75
N ARG A 102 -14.40 -10.63 -12.48
CA ARG A 102 -13.30 -10.40 -11.53
C ARG A 102 -11.97 -10.96 -12.00
N PHE A 103 -11.97 -12.08 -12.71
CA PHE A 103 -10.74 -12.77 -13.11
C PHE A 103 -10.08 -12.08 -14.31
N ALA A 104 -10.88 -11.61 -15.27
CA ALA A 104 -10.41 -10.78 -16.37
C ALA A 104 -9.95 -9.40 -15.87
N TRP A 105 -10.70 -8.77 -14.96
CA TRP A 105 -10.29 -7.52 -14.33
C TRP A 105 -8.94 -7.66 -13.61
N LEU A 106 -8.76 -8.74 -12.84
CA LEU A 106 -7.50 -9.03 -12.16
C LEU A 106 -6.33 -9.18 -13.13
N GLN A 107 -6.53 -9.83 -14.28
CA GLN A 107 -5.50 -9.95 -15.31
C GLN A 107 -5.06 -8.58 -15.83
N GLY A 108 -6.02 -7.67 -16.08
CA GLY A 108 -5.73 -6.29 -16.47
C GLY A 108 -4.98 -5.53 -15.39
N LEU A 109 -5.45 -5.62 -14.15
CA LEU A 109 -4.82 -5.01 -12.98
C LEU A 109 -3.35 -5.41 -12.85
N ILE A 110 -3.04 -6.70 -12.98
CA ILE A 110 -1.66 -7.21 -12.89
C ILE A 110 -0.78 -6.66 -14.03
N GLY A 111 -1.36 -6.43 -15.20
CA GLY A 111 -0.71 -5.77 -16.32
C GLY A 111 -0.15 -4.39 -15.94
N ASP A 112 -0.99 -3.55 -15.35
CA ASP A 112 -0.63 -2.19 -14.92
C ASP A 112 0.14 -2.16 -13.59
N PHE A 113 -0.07 -3.12 -12.70
CA PHE A 113 0.70 -3.26 -11.46
C PHE A 113 2.20 -3.45 -11.72
N LEU A 114 2.52 -4.14 -12.81
CA LEU A 114 3.88 -4.55 -13.15
C LEU A 114 4.41 -3.88 -14.41
N ASN A 115 3.64 -2.99 -15.06
CA ASN A 115 3.91 -2.45 -16.39
C ASN A 115 4.42 -3.54 -17.35
N LEU A 116 3.61 -4.59 -17.58
CA LEU A 116 4.08 -5.80 -18.26
C LEU A 116 4.55 -5.57 -19.70
N ASP A 117 4.02 -4.56 -20.39
CA ASP A 117 4.51 -4.10 -21.69
C ASP A 117 5.99 -3.64 -21.63
N ASP A 118 6.42 -3.10 -20.50
CA ASP A 118 7.81 -2.70 -20.28
C ASP A 118 8.68 -3.86 -19.75
N TYR A 119 8.13 -4.67 -18.83
CA TYR A 119 8.92 -5.53 -17.95
C TYR A 119 8.75 -7.05 -18.13
N LEU A 120 7.74 -7.53 -18.85
CA LEU A 120 7.58 -8.96 -19.11
C LEU A 120 8.76 -9.50 -19.92
N GLY A 121 9.31 -10.63 -19.49
CA GLY A 121 10.50 -11.25 -20.08
C GLY A 121 11.83 -10.56 -19.75
N LYS A 122 11.80 -9.42 -19.03
CA LYS A 122 13.00 -8.67 -18.61
C LYS A 122 13.19 -8.68 -17.10
N ARG A 123 12.24 -8.07 -16.37
CA ARG A 123 12.23 -8.00 -14.90
C ARG A 123 11.16 -8.91 -14.30
N VAL A 124 10.17 -9.36 -15.08
CA VAL A 124 9.09 -10.26 -14.63
C VAL A 124 8.95 -11.43 -15.60
N SER A 125 8.84 -12.65 -15.09
CA SER A 125 8.50 -13.83 -15.89
C SER A 125 6.99 -14.08 -15.93
N GLU A 126 6.53 -14.85 -16.92
CA GLU A 126 5.14 -15.30 -17.00
C GLU A 126 4.74 -16.13 -15.76
N GLU A 127 5.67 -16.89 -15.18
CA GLU A 127 5.45 -17.66 -13.95
C GLU A 127 5.13 -16.74 -12.77
N THR A 128 5.84 -15.63 -12.64
CA THR A 128 5.59 -14.64 -11.59
C THR A 128 4.23 -13.99 -11.80
N VAL A 129 3.89 -13.61 -13.03
CA VAL A 129 2.56 -13.08 -13.37
C VAL A 129 1.47 -14.07 -13.00
N ARG A 130 1.64 -15.34 -13.36
CA ARG A 130 0.69 -16.43 -13.05
C ARG A 130 0.58 -16.68 -11.54
N ALA A 131 1.68 -16.60 -10.80
CA ALA A 131 1.67 -16.73 -9.34
C ALA A 131 0.88 -15.60 -8.67
N LEU A 132 1.08 -14.35 -9.11
CA LEU A 132 0.33 -13.19 -8.62
C LEU A 132 -1.15 -13.29 -8.99
N TRP A 133 -1.47 -13.74 -10.20
CA TRP A 133 -2.84 -13.97 -10.63
C TRP A 133 -3.53 -15.03 -9.78
N ASN A 134 -2.86 -16.16 -9.51
CA ASN A 134 -3.41 -17.21 -8.64
C ASN A 134 -3.69 -16.67 -7.23
N ALA A 135 -2.76 -15.91 -6.64
CA ALA A 135 -2.94 -15.31 -5.31
C ALA A 135 -4.12 -14.32 -5.28
N GLY A 136 -4.26 -13.47 -6.31
CA GLY A 136 -5.38 -12.55 -6.43
C GLY A 136 -6.71 -13.27 -6.70
N ALA A 137 -6.70 -14.34 -7.50
CA ALA A 137 -7.87 -15.15 -7.82
C ALA A 137 -8.45 -15.84 -6.57
N GLU A 138 -7.58 -16.24 -5.63
CA GLU A 138 -7.95 -16.84 -4.35
C GLU A 138 -8.65 -15.87 -3.39
N ALA A 139 -8.49 -14.56 -3.55
CA ALA A 139 -9.15 -13.57 -2.70
C ALA A 139 -10.67 -13.74 -2.70
N ALA A 140 -11.31 -13.40 -1.57
CA ALA A 140 -12.76 -13.43 -1.46
C ALA A 140 -13.39 -12.49 -2.51
N PRO A 141 -14.37 -12.97 -3.30
CA PRO A 141 -15.03 -12.12 -4.30
C PRO A 141 -15.63 -10.86 -3.69
N TYR A 142 -16.26 -10.98 -2.51
CA TYR A 142 -16.82 -9.85 -1.79
C TYR A 142 -15.74 -8.84 -1.37
N ALA A 143 -14.61 -9.30 -0.82
CA ALA A 143 -13.50 -8.42 -0.44
C ALA A 143 -12.96 -7.63 -1.64
N THR A 144 -12.78 -8.33 -2.77
CA THR A 144 -12.27 -7.73 -4.01
C THR A 144 -13.18 -6.58 -4.46
N TRP A 145 -14.51 -6.76 -4.36
CA TRP A 145 -15.51 -5.75 -4.70
C TRP A 145 -15.70 -4.65 -3.63
N ALA A 146 -15.46 -4.98 -2.35
CA ALA A 146 -15.75 -4.10 -1.22
C ALA A 146 -14.59 -3.17 -0.83
N CYS A 147 -13.35 -3.46 -1.25
CA CYS A 147 -12.19 -2.60 -0.97
C CYS A 147 -12.11 -1.30 -1.80
N PRO A 148 -12.47 -1.25 -3.10
CA PRO A 148 -12.32 -0.04 -3.92
C PRO A 148 -12.93 1.25 -3.35
N PRO A 149 -14.09 1.24 -2.65
CA PRO A 149 -14.61 2.43 -1.99
C PRO A 149 -13.63 3.11 -1.03
N GLY A 150 -12.79 2.35 -0.32
CA GLY A 150 -11.80 2.90 0.60
C GLY A 150 -10.71 3.73 -0.09
N TRP A 151 -10.56 3.65 -1.41
CA TRP A 151 -9.61 4.49 -2.16
C TRP A 151 -9.93 5.97 -2.09
N LEU A 152 -11.18 6.31 -1.74
CA LEU A 152 -11.66 7.68 -1.57
C LEU A 152 -11.43 8.21 -0.15
N ASP A 153 -10.94 7.39 0.78
CA ASP A 153 -10.67 7.82 2.15
C ASP A 153 -9.57 8.89 2.17
N ASP A 154 -9.70 9.82 3.12
CA ASP A 154 -8.71 10.87 3.39
C ASP A 154 -7.91 10.52 4.65
N PHE A 155 -6.59 10.53 4.52
CA PHE A 155 -5.63 10.24 5.58
C PHE A 155 -4.83 11.47 5.99
N THR A 156 -5.19 12.66 5.50
CA THR A 156 -4.46 13.92 5.75
C THR A 156 -4.31 14.19 7.24
N ASP A 157 -5.38 14.03 8.03
CA ASP A 157 -5.32 14.22 9.49
C ASP A 157 -4.53 13.09 10.18
N ASP A 158 -4.61 11.87 9.65
CA ASP A 158 -3.93 10.71 10.24
C ASP A 158 -2.41 10.87 10.17
N ILE A 159 -1.90 11.31 9.02
CA ILE A 159 -0.46 11.44 8.79
C ILE A 159 0.19 12.55 9.63
N THR A 160 -0.58 13.54 10.10
CA THR A 160 -0.07 14.58 11.04
C THR A 160 0.38 14.01 12.38
N LYS A 161 -0.05 12.80 12.73
CA LYS A 161 0.29 12.13 14.00
C LYS A 161 1.56 11.27 13.90
N ILE A 162 2.21 11.24 12.75
CA ILE A 162 3.47 10.53 12.57
C ILE A 162 4.58 11.33 13.25
N ASP A 163 5.09 10.81 14.37
CA ASP A 163 6.19 11.39 15.16
C ASP A 163 7.40 10.43 15.29
N VAL A 164 7.41 9.36 14.49
CA VAL A 164 8.51 8.41 14.36
C VAL A 164 9.18 8.56 12.99
N PRO A 165 10.45 8.13 12.82
CA PRO A 165 11.11 8.22 11.53
C PRO A 165 10.33 7.49 10.43
N MET A 166 10.23 8.11 9.26
CA MET A 166 9.43 7.63 8.14
C MET A 166 10.28 7.50 6.87
N LEU A 167 10.03 6.44 6.10
CA LEU A 167 10.52 6.27 4.73
C LEU A 167 9.32 6.22 3.77
N ILE A 168 9.37 7.03 2.72
CA ILE A 168 8.44 7.00 1.59
C ILE A 168 9.23 6.50 0.37
N VAL A 169 8.74 5.45 -0.29
CA VAL A 169 9.29 4.92 -1.55
C VAL A 169 8.19 4.90 -2.59
N HIS A 170 8.45 5.47 -3.77
CA HIS A 170 7.47 5.53 -4.86
C HIS A 170 8.14 5.33 -6.22
N GLY A 171 7.54 4.54 -7.09
CA GLY A 171 8.00 4.32 -8.45
C GLY A 171 7.66 5.49 -9.37
N THR A 172 8.60 5.94 -10.21
CA THR A 172 8.32 7.09 -11.11
C THR A 172 7.38 6.75 -12.27
N ALA A 173 7.12 5.46 -12.52
CA ALA A 173 6.26 4.96 -13.58
C ALA A 173 5.04 4.17 -13.04
N ASP A 174 4.62 4.44 -11.79
CA ASP A 174 3.42 3.84 -11.21
C ASP A 174 2.15 4.29 -11.97
N ARG A 175 1.45 3.32 -12.59
CA ARG A 175 0.21 3.53 -13.36
C ARG A 175 -1.06 3.47 -12.51
N ILE A 176 -0.95 3.01 -11.26
CA ILE A 176 -2.07 2.82 -10.33
C ILE A 176 -2.20 4.02 -9.42
N LEU A 177 -1.07 4.44 -8.83
CA LEU A 177 -0.95 5.58 -7.94
C LEU A 177 0.08 6.54 -8.53
N PRO A 178 -0.31 7.42 -9.47
CA PRO A 178 0.62 8.33 -10.13
C PRO A 178 1.44 9.14 -9.12
N ILE A 179 2.76 9.12 -9.27
CA ILE A 179 3.71 9.69 -8.30
C ILE A 179 3.43 11.17 -7.96
N ASP A 180 3.00 11.95 -8.95
CA ASP A 180 2.63 13.37 -8.77
C ASP A 180 1.38 13.57 -7.92
N GLY A 181 0.45 12.62 -7.94
CA GLY A 181 -0.76 12.63 -7.11
C GLY A 181 -0.54 12.05 -5.71
N GLN A 182 0.48 11.19 -5.55
CA GLN A 182 0.72 10.39 -4.34
C GLN A 182 2.07 10.69 -3.71
N GLY A 183 3.14 9.93 -4.02
CA GLY A 183 4.42 10.00 -3.32
C GLY A 183 4.98 11.41 -3.12
N ARG A 184 4.94 12.25 -4.16
CA ARG A 184 5.41 13.64 -4.09
C ARG A 184 4.52 14.51 -3.19
N ARG A 185 3.19 14.31 -3.22
CA ARG A 185 2.25 15.01 -2.34
C ARG A 185 2.39 14.57 -0.88
N LEU A 186 2.62 13.29 -0.62
CA LEU A 186 2.89 12.79 0.73
C LEU A 186 4.18 13.38 1.30
N HIS A 187 5.26 13.40 0.51
CA HIS A 187 6.51 14.02 0.97
C HIS A 187 6.38 15.53 1.17
N ALA A 188 5.63 16.24 0.33
CA ALA A 188 5.35 17.66 0.55
C ALA A 188 4.61 17.92 1.88
N ALA A 189 3.72 17.02 2.29
CA ALA A 189 3.03 17.09 3.59
C ALA A 189 3.91 16.68 4.78
N LEU A 190 4.92 15.84 4.54
CA LEU A 190 5.85 15.32 5.55
C LEU A 190 7.31 15.54 5.09
N PRO A 191 7.80 16.78 5.12
CA PRO A 191 9.11 17.12 4.57
C PRO A 191 10.28 16.46 5.31
N ASP A 192 10.08 16.05 6.57
CA ASP A 192 11.09 15.36 7.38
C ASP A 192 11.20 13.85 7.06
N ALA A 193 10.26 13.29 6.29
CA ALA A 193 10.34 11.89 5.87
C ALA A 193 11.49 11.70 4.86
N ARG A 194 12.21 10.58 4.98
CA ARG A 194 13.14 10.16 3.91
C ARG A 194 12.31 9.80 2.69
N TYR A 195 12.55 10.46 1.57
CA TYR A 195 11.83 10.21 0.32
C TYR A 195 12.75 9.61 -0.74
N VAL A 196 12.30 8.53 -1.38
CA VAL A 196 13.00 7.86 -2.46
C VAL A 196 12.05 7.67 -3.64
N GLU A 197 12.47 8.17 -4.80
CA GLU A 197 11.86 7.81 -6.08
C GLU A 197 12.67 6.68 -6.74
N ILE A 198 12.01 5.59 -7.13
CA ILE A 198 12.62 4.51 -7.90
C ILE A 198 12.36 4.75 -9.38
N ASP A 199 13.40 5.15 -10.11
CA ASP A 199 13.30 5.48 -11.52
C ASP A 199 12.81 4.28 -12.36
N GLY A 200 11.79 4.49 -13.19
CA GLY A 200 11.09 3.46 -13.95
C GLY A 200 10.20 2.54 -13.12
N GLY A 201 10.22 2.64 -11.79
CA GLY A 201 9.46 1.77 -10.90
C GLY A 201 7.95 1.76 -11.21
N PRO A 202 7.32 0.59 -11.45
CA PRO A 202 5.88 0.44 -11.51
C PRO A 202 5.30 0.27 -10.10
N HIS A 203 3.98 0.08 -9.98
CA HIS A 203 3.32 -0.07 -8.68
C HIS A 203 3.92 -1.20 -7.82
N VAL A 204 4.25 -2.36 -8.39
CA VAL A 204 4.79 -3.49 -7.60
C VAL A 204 6.32 -3.53 -7.70
N LEU A 205 6.96 -2.55 -7.04
CA LEU A 205 8.43 -2.46 -6.94
C LEU A 205 9.06 -3.73 -6.35
N ALA A 206 8.40 -4.36 -5.39
CA ALA A 206 8.91 -5.56 -4.72
C ALA A 206 9.17 -6.73 -5.68
N VAL A 207 8.57 -6.71 -6.88
CA VAL A 207 8.75 -7.73 -7.93
C VAL A 207 9.71 -7.24 -9.02
N THR A 208 9.58 -6.00 -9.47
CA THR A 208 10.30 -5.48 -10.64
C THR A 208 11.65 -4.84 -10.29
N HIS A 209 11.70 -4.15 -9.16
CA HIS A 209 12.83 -3.34 -8.67
C HIS A 209 13.22 -3.78 -7.26
N THR A 210 13.27 -5.11 -7.04
CA THR A 210 13.48 -5.72 -5.74
C THR A 210 14.81 -5.30 -5.11
N GLU A 211 15.88 -5.22 -5.90
CA GLU A 211 17.21 -4.85 -5.40
C GLU A 211 17.24 -3.38 -4.95
N GLU A 212 16.64 -2.51 -5.77
CA GLU A 212 16.55 -1.08 -5.50
C GLU A 212 15.70 -0.83 -4.25
N LEU A 213 14.52 -1.43 -4.16
CA LEU A 213 13.66 -1.33 -2.98
C LEU A 213 14.35 -1.89 -1.72
N ASN A 214 14.91 -3.10 -1.80
CA ASN A 214 15.53 -3.75 -0.64
C ASN A 214 16.72 -2.97 -0.10
N ARG A 215 17.52 -2.33 -0.96
CA ARG A 215 18.64 -1.49 -0.53
C ARG A 215 18.16 -0.35 0.37
N GLU A 216 17.11 0.36 -0.03
CA GLU A 216 16.58 1.49 0.72
C GLU A 216 15.91 1.05 2.02
N LEU A 217 15.14 -0.06 1.98
CA LEU A 217 14.55 -0.66 3.17
C LEU A 217 15.60 -1.09 4.18
N LEU A 218 16.64 -1.82 3.75
CA LEU A 218 17.70 -2.30 4.63
C LEU A 218 18.51 -1.13 5.23
N ALA A 219 18.79 -0.09 4.45
CA ALA A 219 19.45 1.11 4.95
C ALA A 219 18.62 1.79 6.06
N PHE A 220 17.33 2.02 5.81
CA PHE A 220 16.43 2.62 6.80
C PHE A 220 16.31 1.76 8.08
N LEU A 221 16.12 0.46 7.93
CA LEU A 221 16.01 -0.47 9.07
C LEU A 221 17.30 -0.54 9.90
N ALA A 222 18.47 -0.44 9.27
CA ALA A 222 19.75 -0.42 9.96
C ALA A 222 19.90 0.83 10.84
N GLU A 223 19.48 2.00 10.35
CA GLU A 223 19.48 3.24 11.13
C GLU A 223 18.55 3.14 12.35
N ARG A 224 17.36 2.54 12.20
CA ARG A 224 16.41 2.37 13.32
C ARG A 224 16.94 1.46 14.41
N ARG A 225 17.63 0.37 14.04
CA ARG A 225 18.28 -0.53 15.01
C ARG A 225 19.34 0.20 15.85
N ALA A 226 20.14 1.06 15.23
CA ALA A 226 21.19 1.80 15.91
C ALA A 226 20.62 2.76 16.97
N THR A 227 19.49 3.41 16.68
CA THR A 227 18.82 4.33 17.62
C THR A 227 18.12 3.61 18.77
N SER A 228 17.60 2.39 18.57
CA SER A 228 16.93 1.62 19.63
C SER A 228 17.87 0.95 20.65
N ALA A 229 19.17 0.89 20.36
CA ALA A 229 20.17 0.19 21.18
C ALA A 229 20.98 1.11 22.12
N GLY A 230 20.73 2.43 22.08
CA GLY A 230 21.33 3.44 22.96
C GLY A 230 20.30 4.02 23.91
#